data_AF-F4WL15-F1
#
_entry.id   AF-F4WL15-F1
#
_cell.length_a   1.000
_cell.length_b   1.000
_cell.length_c   1.000
_cell.angle_alpha   90.00
_cell.angle_beta   90.00
_cell.angle_gamma   90.00
#
_symmetry.space_group_name_H-M   'P 1'
#
loop_
_entity.id
_entity.type
_entity.pdbx_description
1 polymer ?
#
loop_
_entity_poly.entity_id
_entity_poly.type
_entity_poly.pdbx_seq_one_letter_code
_entity_poly.pdbx_strand_id
1 'polypeptide(L)'
;MIRNVGFRTVKLYKHRHSSICKRVKQVTDKIEIFPGTTVCSISNDRYGFACSNPAKSDMDVFKFTDYDCIGFDLDNTLLRYNVTNLVCIEYEMLARFLVEIRGYNRNLLKPLTDDDLDFMQKGLLLDLERGNLLRMSPDGVIRRACHGTCLLNMDQIREIYPEQKSEITDIFCHDVMATWGGPLSEKVRSLLDYFDIVASLAFARIVDALDEEHGSSLDRYNVWPDILAGLFYMFSREHFQSSKGIFGHIKRNPEKYLLKCSSNTISWLKEIKKMSATFLLTGSNADYVNFTASYALGEDWQSLFDIVICFAKKPGFFINNRPFFDVINNNETNTPSQDLKRGEMYSQGNWNKLLEFLAHITGKTNQQCLYVGDNLIQDIYVPNAFAHCDTLVVIEEQMSEGMLQQALTHPDEKILNSRFWGSYFCLKDSTINVDSLWGHLIKKHAKLCIPDISLVTQKSLEEPIPCFDKDGKLYRGYYPAIPLTIKQQLNRLSRPAWKDKKRTFKTKYAQQRQQEGLAAVEKILESRNTTKDETTKNEDK
;
A
#
# COMPACT_ATOMS: atom_id res chain seq x y z
N MET A 1 -4.55 11.44 0.68
CA MET A 1 -4.75 10.08 1.23
C MET A 1 -5.93 9.89 2.20
N ILE A 2 -6.68 10.90 2.71
CA ILE A 2 -7.71 10.64 3.75
C ILE A 2 -9.11 11.22 3.44
N ARG A 3 -9.38 11.75 2.25
CA ARG A 3 -10.74 12.27 1.94
C ARG A 3 -11.69 11.16 1.47
N ASN A 4 -12.36 10.52 2.42
CA ASN A 4 -13.69 9.92 2.19
C ASN A 4 -14.46 9.72 3.51
N VAL A 5 -14.84 10.81 4.16
CA VAL A 5 -16.01 10.81 5.05
C VAL A 5 -16.82 12.07 4.73
N GLY A 6 -17.91 11.90 3.99
CA GLY A 6 -18.81 12.99 3.64
C GLY A 6 -19.70 13.32 4.83
N PHE A 7 -19.34 14.32 5.63
CA PHE A 7 -20.28 14.90 6.58
C PHE A 7 -21.26 15.81 5.84
N ARG A 8 -22.55 15.44 5.85
CA ARG A 8 -23.64 16.38 5.54
C ARG A 8 -23.76 17.36 6.70
N THR A 9 -23.44 18.62 6.45
CA THR A 9 -23.73 19.72 7.38
C THR A 9 -25.25 19.92 7.46
N VAL A 10 -25.91 19.33 8.46
CA VAL A 10 -27.32 19.63 8.74
C VAL A 10 -27.37 20.91 9.57
N LYS A 11 -27.81 22.00 8.95
CA LYS A 11 -28.22 23.22 9.67
C LYS A 11 -29.44 22.88 10.53
N LEU A 12 -29.28 23.02 11.85
CA LEU A 12 -30.36 22.95 12.83
C LEU A 12 -31.37 24.07 12.58
N TYR A 13 -32.57 23.72 12.10
CA TYR A 13 -33.76 24.55 12.25
C TYR A 13 -34.71 23.88 13.25
N LYS A 14 -34.95 24.59 14.36
CA LYS A 14 -35.95 24.27 15.38
C LYS A 14 -37.34 24.47 14.79
N HIS A 15 -38.18 23.44 14.74
CA HIS A 15 -39.64 23.62 14.89
C HIS A 15 -40.29 22.42 15.58
N ARG A 16 -41.20 22.74 16.50
CA ARG A 16 -41.91 21.88 17.44
C ARG A 16 -43.06 21.09 16.79
N HIS A 17 -43.23 19.87 17.30
CA HIS A 17 -44.46 19.07 17.52
C HIS A 17 -45.59 19.06 16.46
N SER A 18 -45.93 17.85 15.99
CA SER A 18 -47.20 17.22 16.37
C SER A 18 -47.17 15.71 16.14
N SER A 19 -47.79 15.00 17.08
CA SER A 19 -47.91 13.56 17.21
C SER A 19 -49.21 13.04 16.58
N ILE A 20 -49.16 11.97 15.79
CA ILE A 20 -50.33 11.13 15.52
C ILE A 20 -49.95 9.66 15.58
N CYS A 21 -50.55 8.98 16.55
CA CYS A 21 -50.54 7.55 16.77
C CYS A 21 -51.56 6.89 15.82
N LYS A 22 -51.18 5.84 15.08
CA LYS A 22 -52.12 4.85 14.55
C LYS A 22 -51.55 3.44 14.72
N ARG A 23 -52.41 2.61 15.29
CA ARG A 23 -52.24 1.23 15.74
C ARG A 23 -52.77 0.27 14.65
N VAL A 24 -52.53 -1.04 14.84
CA VAL A 24 -53.23 -2.21 14.24
C VAL A 24 -52.60 -2.69 12.90
N LYS A 25 -52.30 -3.96 12.60
CA LYS A 25 -52.70 -5.30 13.09
C LYS A 25 -51.62 -6.34 12.74
N GLN A 26 -51.47 -7.36 13.59
CA GLN A 26 -50.75 -8.60 13.33
C GLN A 26 -51.69 -9.57 12.58
N VAL A 27 -51.26 -10.14 11.44
CA VAL A 27 -51.92 -11.29 10.80
C VAL A 27 -50.83 -12.21 10.20
N THR A 28 -51.00 -13.49 10.47
CA THR A 28 -50.19 -14.68 10.22
C THR A 28 -50.20 -15.16 8.76
N ASP A 29 -49.08 -15.78 8.36
CA ASP A 29 -48.81 -16.80 7.34
C ASP A 29 -49.73 -16.95 6.11
N LYS A 30 -49.13 -16.79 4.92
CA LYS A 30 -49.23 -17.69 3.75
C LYS A 30 -48.32 -17.20 2.62
N ILE A 31 -47.37 -18.04 2.22
CA ILE A 31 -46.53 -17.84 1.02
C ILE A 31 -47.27 -18.49 -0.16
N GLU A 32 -47.66 -17.68 -1.14
CA GLU A 32 -48.06 -18.16 -2.48
C GLU A 32 -46.85 -18.09 -3.42
N ILE A 33 -46.52 -19.24 -4.02
CA ILE A 33 -45.43 -19.42 -4.98
C ILE A 33 -46.01 -19.25 -6.39
N PHE A 34 -45.47 -18.32 -7.18
CA PHE A 34 -45.74 -18.21 -8.61
C PHE A 34 -44.91 -19.24 -9.41
N PRO A 35 -45.49 -19.97 -10.39
CA PRO A 35 -44.78 -20.99 -11.15
C PRO A 35 -44.02 -20.37 -12.33
N GLY A 36 -42.72 -20.68 -12.47
CA GLY A 36 -41.97 -20.27 -13.67
C GLY A 36 -40.44 -20.29 -13.64
N THR A 37 -39.77 -21.00 -12.73
CA THR A 37 -38.31 -21.17 -12.84
C THR A 37 -37.89 -22.58 -12.45
N THR A 38 -37.53 -23.34 -13.49
CA THR A 38 -36.99 -24.69 -13.41
C THR A 38 -35.60 -24.65 -12.79
N VAL A 39 -35.46 -25.17 -11.57
CA VAL A 39 -34.15 -25.52 -10.99
C VAL A 39 -33.87 -26.97 -11.41
N CYS A 40 -32.91 -27.16 -12.33
CA CYS A 40 -32.38 -28.48 -12.65
C CYS A 40 -31.10 -28.73 -11.85
N SER A 41 -31.22 -29.55 -10.81
CA SER A 41 -30.13 -30.26 -10.17
C SER A 41 -29.77 -31.49 -11.00
N ILE A 42 -28.53 -31.62 -11.48
CA ILE A 42 -27.98 -32.91 -11.92
C ILE A 42 -26.52 -33.03 -11.49
N SER A 43 -26.28 -34.01 -10.63
CA SER A 43 -25.01 -34.71 -10.46
C SER A 43 -24.89 -35.82 -11.52
N ASN A 44 -23.72 -35.98 -12.15
CA ASN A 44 -23.03 -37.28 -12.24
C ASN A 44 -21.75 -37.26 -13.09
N ASP A 45 -20.82 -38.09 -12.61
CA ASP A 45 -19.71 -38.81 -13.23
C ASP A 45 -19.67 -39.01 -14.76
N ARG A 46 -18.41 -39.00 -15.24
CA ARG A 46 -17.80 -39.79 -16.33
C ARG A 46 -18.50 -39.86 -17.70
N TYR A 47 -17.92 -39.13 -18.67
CA TYR A 47 -17.60 -39.67 -19.99
C TYR A 47 -16.30 -39.04 -20.51
N GLY A 48 -15.34 -39.90 -20.86
CA GLY A 48 -14.11 -39.49 -21.54
C GLY A 48 -14.39 -39.29 -23.03
N PHE A 49 -13.96 -38.15 -23.55
CA PHE A 49 -13.56 -38.00 -24.94
C PHE A 49 -12.15 -37.43 -24.96
N ALA A 50 -11.23 -38.25 -25.46
CA ALA A 50 -9.87 -37.84 -25.78
C ALA A 50 -9.92 -36.83 -26.93
N CYS A 51 -9.86 -35.55 -26.59
CA CYS A 51 -9.29 -34.55 -27.47
C CYS A 51 -7.90 -34.25 -26.92
N SER A 52 -6.90 -34.52 -27.75
CA SER A 52 -5.50 -34.18 -27.56
C SER A 52 -5.36 -32.79 -26.93
N ASN A 53 -4.91 -32.74 -25.67
CA ASN A 53 -4.47 -31.50 -25.04
C ASN A 53 -3.40 -30.86 -25.95
N PRO A 54 -3.62 -29.65 -26.49
CA PRO A 54 -2.48 -28.81 -26.79
C PRO A 54 -1.80 -28.52 -25.44
N ALA A 55 -0.48 -28.50 -25.45
CA ALA A 55 0.42 -28.38 -24.30
C ALA A 55 -0.12 -27.54 -23.12
N LYS A 56 0.16 -28.00 -21.89
CA LYS A 56 0.16 -27.15 -20.68
C LYS A 56 1.07 -25.93 -20.96
N SER A 57 0.49 -24.85 -21.44
CA SER A 57 1.20 -23.66 -21.91
C SER A 57 1.39 -22.65 -20.77
N ASP A 58 2.64 -22.33 -20.42
CA ASP A 58 3.13 -20.99 -20.05
C ASP A 58 2.29 -20.05 -19.13
N MET A 59 1.55 -20.56 -18.15
CA MET A 59 0.64 -19.73 -17.33
C MET A 59 1.17 -19.23 -15.98
N ASP A 60 2.39 -19.61 -15.57
CA ASP A 60 2.93 -19.31 -14.23
C ASP A 60 4.09 -18.28 -14.25
N VAL A 61 4.10 -17.40 -15.24
CA VAL A 61 5.22 -16.50 -15.50
C VAL A 61 4.72 -15.10 -15.81
N PHE A 62 5.46 -14.10 -15.34
CA PHE A 62 5.24 -12.68 -15.57
C PHE A 62 6.38 -12.11 -16.42
N LYS A 63 6.05 -11.29 -17.42
CA LYS A 63 7.00 -10.47 -18.18
C LYS A 63 6.42 -9.07 -18.37
N PHE A 64 7.26 -8.05 -18.33
CA PHE A 64 6.79 -6.68 -18.56
C PHE A 64 6.35 -6.48 -20.02
N THR A 65 6.93 -7.23 -20.96
CA THR A 65 6.58 -7.21 -22.39
C THR A 65 5.19 -7.72 -22.75
N ASP A 66 4.49 -8.36 -21.80
CA ASP A 66 3.15 -8.87 -22.02
C ASP A 66 2.06 -7.78 -21.85
N TYR A 67 2.44 -6.58 -21.38
CA TYR A 67 1.51 -5.50 -21.07
C TYR A 67 1.59 -4.34 -22.06
N ASP A 68 0.43 -3.94 -22.55
CA ASP A 68 0.25 -2.77 -23.42
C ASP A 68 0.33 -1.46 -22.63
N CYS A 69 -0.13 -1.49 -21.38
CA CYS A 69 -0.22 -0.35 -20.50
C CYS A 69 0.37 -0.70 -19.13
N ILE A 70 1.29 0.13 -18.63
CA ILE A 70 1.89 -0.06 -17.31
C ILE A 70 1.76 1.23 -16.50
N GLY A 71 1.03 1.13 -15.39
CA GLY A 71 0.79 2.22 -14.47
C GLY A 71 1.52 2.04 -13.15
N PHE A 72 1.87 3.17 -12.53
CA PHE A 72 2.55 3.19 -11.24
C PHE A 72 1.83 4.13 -10.28
N ASP A 73 1.74 3.74 -9.00
CA ASP A 73 1.64 4.70 -7.91
C ASP A 73 2.98 5.40 -7.65
N LEU A 74 2.95 6.52 -6.94
CA LEU A 74 4.14 7.26 -6.56
C LEU A 74 4.64 6.88 -5.16
N ASP A 75 3.85 7.16 -4.13
CA ASP A 75 4.28 7.20 -2.73
C ASP A 75 4.46 5.77 -2.19
N ASN A 76 5.61 5.45 -1.61
CA ASN A 76 6.01 4.09 -1.20
C ASN A 76 6.10 3.05 -2.33
N THR A 77 5.94 3.49 -3.59
CA THR A 77 6.04 2.64 -4.78
C THR A 77 7.28 2.99 -5.59
N LEU A 78 7.24 4.10 -6.34
CA LEU A 78 8.40 4.66 -7.03
C LEU A 78 9.22 5.55 -6.10
N LEU A 79 8.55 6.41 -5.35
CA LEU A 79 9.13 7.27 -4.33
C LEU A 79 9.16 6.52 -3.00
N ARG A 80 10.35 6.20 -2.51
CA ARG A 80 10.51 5.61 -1.18
C ARG A 80 10.76 6.67 -0.12
N TYR A 81 10.23 6.43 1.07
CA TYR A 81 10.44 7.25 2.24
C TYR A 81 11.45 6.61 3.19
N ASN A 82 12.12 7.42 4.00
CA ASN A 82 12.69 6.93 5.25
C ASN A 82 11.53 6.72 6.23
N VAL A 83 11.06 5.47 6.34
CA VAL A 83 9.81 5.15 7.03
C VAL A 83 9.90 5.51 8.51
N THR A 84 11.05 5.25 9.16
CA THR A 84 11.23 5.58 10.57
C THR A 84 11.10 7.08 10.81
N ASN A 85 11.77 7.90 10.00
CA ASN A 85 11.73 9.36 10.17
C ASN A 85 10.34 9.92 9.87
N LEU A 86 9.66 9.39 8.85
CA LEU A 86 8.31 9.79 8.45
C LEU A 86 7.31 9.49 9.57
N VAL A 87 7.23 8.24 10.02
CA VAL A 87 6.31 7.79 11.07
C VAL A 87 6.56 8.55 12.38
N CYS A 88 7.83 8.81 12.74
CA CYS A 88 8.14 9.58 13.94
C CYS A 88 7.56 11.00 13.90
N ILE A 89 7.72 11.72 12.79
CA ILE A 89 7.21 13.09 12.68
C ILE A 89 5.68 13.11 12.58
N GLU A 90 5.08 12.16 11.87
CA GLU A 90 3.63 12.01 11.79
C GLU A 90 3.00 11.76 13.16
N TYR A 91 3.59 10.85 13.95
CA TYR A 91 3.12 10.61 15.31
C TYR A 91 3.25 11.86 16.19
N GLU A 92 4.40 12.53 16.17
CA GLU A 92 4.61 13.77 16.95
C GLU A 92 3.54 14.81 16.61
N MET A 93 3.28 15.03 15.32
CA MET A 93 2.29 15.99 14.84
C MET A 93 0.87 15.59 15.26
N LEU A 94 0.51 14.32 15.11
CA LEU A 94 -0.80 13.81 15.51
C LEU A 94 -1.00 13.94 17.02
N ALA A 95 -0.02 13.54 17.82
CA ALA A 95 -0.05 13.64 19.28
C ALA A 95 -0.18 15.11 19.75
N ARG A 96 0.59 16.03 19.16
CA ARG A 96 0.47 17.48 19.45
C ARG A 96 -0.92 18.00 19.10
N PHE A 97 -1.46 17.64 17.94
CA PHE A 97 -2.81 18.04 17.56
C PHE A 97 -3.84 17.55 18.58
N LEU A 98 -3.77 16.28 18.98
CA LEU A 98 -4.68 15.68 19.94
C LEU A 98 -4.59 16.34 21.31
N VAL A 99 -3.39 16.64 21.80
CA VAL A 99 -3.20 17.28 23.11
C VAL A 99 -3.56 18.76 23.09
N GLU A 100 -3.03 19.52 22.13
CA GLU A 100 -3.11 20.99 22.12
C GLU A 100 -4.45 21.49 21.57
N ILE A 101 -5.05 20.79 20.60
CA ILE A 101 -6.28 21.22 19.92
C ILE A 101 -7.51 20.46 20.41
N ARG A 102 -7.35 19.20 20.82
CA ARG A 102 -8.46 18.35 21.30
C ARG A 102 -8.46 18.13 22.81
N GLY A 103 -7.40 18.51 23.52
CA GLY A 103 -7.34 18.44 24.98
C GLY A 103 -7.12 17.04 25.55
N TYR A 104 -6.63 16.09 24.73
CA TYR A 104 -6.29 14.75 25.23
C TYR A 104 -5.10 14.79 26.20
N ASN A 105 -4.95 13.68 26.93
CA ASN A 105 -3.92 13.52 27.96
C ASN A 105 -2.50 13.75 27.41
N ARG A 106 -1.67 14.49 28.17
CA ARG A 106 -0.28 14.80 27.80
C ARG A 106 0.62 13.58 27.64
N ASN A 107 0.23 12.41 28.16
CA ASN A 107 0.93 11.15 27.96
C ASN A 107 1.13 10.78 26.48
N LEU A 108 0.29 11.28 25.57
CA LEU A 108 0.49 11.11 24.13
C LEU A 108 1.83 11.72 23.63
N LEU A 109 2.36 12.74 24.31
CA LEU A 109 3.61 13.42 23.94
C LEU A 109 4.87 12.70 24.46
N LYS A 110 4.73 11.54 25.10
CA LYS A 110 5.89 10.74 25.53
C LYS A 110 6.74 10.38 24.30
N PRO A 111 8.08 10.53 24.38
CA PRO A 111 8.98 10.14 23.31
C PRO A 111 8.74 8.70 22.87
N LEU A 112 8.81 8.46 21.56
CA LEU A 112 8.68 7.12 21.00
C LEU A 112 9.87 6.25 21.40
N THR A 113 9.56 5.05 21.88
CA THR A 113 10.51 3.97 22.17
C THR A 113 10.60 2.98 21.00
N ASP A 114 11.57 2.06 21.05
CA ASP A 114 11.64 0.99 20.06
C ASP A 114 10.40 0.07 20.10
N ASP A 115 9.78 -0.10 21.28
CA ASP A 115 8.55 -0.90 21.41
C ASP A 115 7.32 -0.18 20.82
N ASP A 116 7.30 1.16 20.89
CA ASP A 116 6.26 1.97 20.22
C ASP A 116 6.35 1.83 18.69
N LEU A 117 7.57 1.81 18.13
CA LEU A 117 7.78 1.56 16.70
C LEU A 117 7.36 0.13 16.32
N ASP A 118 7.73 -0.87 17.13
CA ASP A 118 7.34 -2.27 16.93
C ASP A 118 5.81 -2.47 16.98
N PHE A 119 5.09 -1.65 17.73
CA PHE A 119 3.62 -1.66 17.84
C PHE A 119 2.91 -1.14 16.58
N MET A 120 3.49 -0.19 15.85
CA MET A 120 2.86 0.44 14.68
C MET A 120 3.07 -0.41 13.42
N GLN A 121 2.15 -1.34 13.14
CA GLN A 121 2.22 -2.23 11.97
C GLN A 121 1.10 -1.93 10.95
N LYS A 122 1.43 -1.99 9.65
CA LYS A 122 0.43 -1.97 8.56
C LYS A 122 -0.48 -3.19 8.66
N GLY A 123 -1.76 -2.99 8.36
CA GLY A 123 -2.75 -4.04 8.26
C GLY A 123 -3.53 -4.34 9.53
N LEU A 124 -3.37 -3.53 10.58
CA LEU A 124 -4.20 -3.63 11.79
C LEU A 124 -5.61 -3.05 11.54
N LEU A 125 -6.59 -3.57 12.29
CA LEU A 125 -7.95 -3.05 12.33
C LEU A 125 -8.24 -2.44 13.69
N LEU A 126 -8.68 -1.19 13.73
CA LEU A 126 -9.11 -0.53 14.95
C LEU A 126 -10.60 -0.77 15.13
N ASP A 127 -10.99 -1.49 16.17
CA ASP A 127 -12.37 -1.54 16.66
C ASP A 127 -12.61 -0.28 17.50
N LEU A 128 -13.26 0.70 16.87
CA LEU A 128 -13.39 2.05 17.39
C LEU A 128 -14.36 2.13 18.55
N GLU A 129 -15.35 1.23 18.61
CA GLU A 129 -16.34 1.20 19.69
C GLU A 129 -15.76 0.53 20.93
N ARG A 130 -14.93 -0.51 20.78
CA ARG A 130 -14.40 -1.30 21.91
C ARG A 130 -13.00 -0.92 22.38
N GLY A 131 -12.35 0.05 21.73
CA GLY A 131 -11.00 0.48 22.14
C GLY A 131 -9.91 -0.53 21.79
N ASN A 132 -10.15 -1.41 20.81
CA ASN A 132 -9.25 -2.54 20.52
C ASN A 132 -8.56 -2.39 19.17
N LEU A 133 -7.34 -2.93 19.07
CA LEU A 133 -6.67 -3.17 17.80
C LEU A 133 -6.63 -4.66 17.53
N LEU A 134 -7.01 -5.04 16.32
CA LEU A 134 -7.25 -6.42 15.91
C LEU A 134 -6.32 -6.81 14.77
N ARG A 135 -5.83 -8.04 14.85
CA ARG A 135 -5.13 -8.73 13.79
C ARG A 135 -5.80 -10.07 13.53
N MET A 136 -6.23 -10.29 12.28
CA MET A 136 -7.09 -11.40 11.89
C MET A 136 -6.50 -12.29 10.79
N SER A 137 -7.02 -13.51 10.70
CA SER A 137 -6.82 -14.40 9.56
C SER A 137 -7.77 -14.11 8.39
N PRO A 138 -7.49 -14.69 7.21
CA PRO A 138 -8.33 -14.50 6.02
C PRO A 138 -9.81 -14.91 6.18
N ASP A 139 -10.10 -15.77 7.15
CA ASP A 139 -11.46 -16.23 7.49
C ASP A 139 -12.17 -15.32 8.52
N GLY A 140 -11.59 -14.17 8.87
CA GLY A 140 -12.14 -13.21 9.82
C GLY A 140 -11.89 -13.55 11.29
N VAL A 141 -11.19 -14.64 11.60
CA VAL A 141 -10.87 -15.00 13.00
C VAL A 141 -9.79 -14.07 13.56
N ILE A 142 -10.07 -13.44 14.70
CA ILE A 142 -9.13 -12.60 15.45
C ILE A 142 -8.07 -13.51 16.07
N ARG A 143 -6.82 -13.36 15.63
CA ARG A 143 -5.67 -14.14 16.13
C ARG A 143 -4.90 -13.43 17.23
N ARG A 144 -4.92 -12.10 17.21
CA ARG A 144 -4.26 -11.26 18.21
C ARG A 144 -5.03 -9.95 18.34
N ALA A 145 -5.15 -9.47 19.57
CA ALA A 145 -5.77 -8.20 19.86
C ALA A 145 -5.10 -7.52 21.05
N CYS A 146 -5.18 -6.20 21.10
CA CYS A 146 -4.89 -5.43 22.31
C CYS A 146 -6.06 -4.50 22.63
N HIS A 147 -6.24 -4.21 23.90
CA HIS A 147 -7.09 -3.13 24.39
C HIS A 147 -6.18 -1.99 24.82
N GLY A 148 -6.32 -0.81 24.22
CA GLY A 148 -5.29 0.21 24.33
C GLY A 148 -3.92 -0.32 23.90
N THR A 149 -2.88 -0.12 24.71
CA THR A 149 -1.55 -0.73 24.46
C THR A 149 -1.39 -2.13 25.08
N CYS A 150 -2.38 -2.62 25.81
CA CYS A 150 -2.30 -3.88 26.55
C CYS A 150 -2.70 -5.08 25.69
N LEU A 151 -1.76 -6.01 25.46
CA LEU A 151 -2.02 -7.25 24.73
C LEU A 151 -3.04 -8.12 25.49
N LEU A 152 -4.08 -8.58 24.77
CA LEU A 152 -5.10 -9.46 25.32
C LEU A 152 -4.69 -10.93 25.18
N ASN A 153 -4.96 -11.73 26.20
CA ASN A 153 -4.87 -13.18 26.10
C ASN A 153 -6.12 -13.76 25.39
N MET A 154 -6.07 -15.04 25.02
CA MET A 154 -7.15 -15.66 24.24
C MET A 154 -8.49 -15.74 24.98
N ASP A 155 -8.49 -15.83 26.30
CA ASP A 155 -9.73 -15.89 27.07
C ASP A 155 -10.40 -14.51 27.11
N GLN A 156 -9.61 -13.44 27.29
CA GLN A 156 -10.09 -12.05 27.17
C GLN A 156 -10.61 -11.76 25.77
N ILE A 157 -9.92 -12.24 24.72
CA ILE A 157 -10.41 -12.10 23.34
C ILE A 157 -11.76 -12.79 23.18
N ARG A 158 -11.94 -14.01 23.70
CA ARG A 158 -13.21 -14.75 23.59
C ARG A 158 -14.34 -14.15 24.41
N GLU A 159 -14.01 -13.49 25.52
CA GLU A 159 -14.97 -12.74 26.33
C GLU A 159 -15.52 -11.53 25.56
N ILE A 160 -14.64 -10.78 24.89
CA ILE A 160 -15.03 -9.61 24.11
C ILE A 160 -15.67 -10.01 22.77
N TYR A 161 -15.06 -10.99 22.10
CA TYR A 161 -15.41 -11.49 20.77
C TYR A 161 -15.67 -13.00 20.86
N PRO A 162 -16.93 -13.42 21.14
CA PRO A 162 -17.30 -14.83 21.09
C PRO A 162 -16.83 -15.47 19.77
N GLU A 163 -16.30 -16.69 19.85
CA GLU A 163 -15.69 -17.40 18.70
C GLU A 163 -14.46 -16.70 18.07
N GLN A 164 -13.95 -15.64 18.69
CA GLN A 164 -12.91 -14.74 18.17
C GLN A 164 -13.33 -14.05 16.88
N LYS A 165 -14.63 -13.77 16.72
CA LYS A 165 -15.20 -13.09 15.57
C LYS A 165 -16.17 -12.00 16.01
N SER A 166 -16.46 -11.09 15.10
CA SER A 166 -17.58 -10.16 15.19
C SER A 166 -18.22 -9.99 13.81
N GLU A 167 -19.42 -9.42 13.78
CA GLU A 167 -20.08 -9.02 12.53
C GLU A 167 -19.14 -8.17 11.65
N ILE A 168 -18.35 -7.30 12.27
CA ILE A 168 -17.38 -6.44 11.58
C ILE A 168 -16.28 -7.27 10.92
N THR A 169 -15.70 -8.22 11.65
CA THR A 169 -14.60 -9.04 11.11
C THR A 169 -15.08 -10.00 10.02
N ASP A 170 -16.30 -10.52 10.16
CA ASP A 170 -16.92 -11.39 9.17
C ASP A 170 -17.29 -10.62 7.88
N ILE A 171 -17.83 -9.41 7.99
CA ILE A 171 -18.07 -8.56 6.81
C ILE A 171 -16.74 -8.20 6.14
N PHE A 172 -15.76 -7.74 6.92
CA PHE A 172 -14.50 -7.24 6.37
C PHE A 172 -13.67 -8.31 5.65
N CYS A 173 -13.66 -9.55 6.14
CA CYS A 173 -12.91 -10.62 5.48
C CYS A 173 -13.52 -11.04 4.13
N HIS A 174 -14.82 -10.81 3.93
CA HIS A 174 -15.51 -11.07 2.66
C HIS A 174 -15.54 -9.85 1.73
N ASP A 175 -15.62 -8.64 2.29
CA ASP A 175 -15.60 -7.37 1.56
C ASP A 175 -14.70 -6.35 2.28
N VAL A 176 -13.43 -6.31 1.87
CA VAL A 176 -12.44 -5.37 2.41
C VAL A 176 -12.78 -3.90 2.08
N MET A 177 -13.69 -3.65 1.13
CA MET A 177 -14.16 -2.31 0.80
C MET A 177 -15.29 -1.84 1.71
N ALA A 178 -15.93 -2.74 2.49
CA ALA A 178 -17.04 -2.41 3.37
C ALA A 178 -16.67 -1.38 4.46
N THR A 179 -15.39 -1.28 4.82
CA THR A 179 -14.89 -0.32 5.82
C THR A 179 -14.35 0.97 5.20
N TRP A 180 -14.38 1.08 3.86
CA TRP A 180 -13.87 2.26 3.16
C TRP A 180 -14.77 3.49 3.31
N GLY A 181 -16.08 3.27 3.51
CA GLY A 181 -17.07 4.31 3.74
C GLY A 181 -18.38 3.75 4.32
N GLY A 182 -19.35 4.62 4.56
CA GLY A 182 -20.65 4.22 5.12
C GLY A 182 -20.60 3.86 6.61
N PRO A 183 -21.67 3.26 7.16
CA PRO A 183 -21.82 3.07 8.61
C PRO A 183 -20.72 2.22 9.25
N LEU A 184 -20.15 1.26 8.52
CA LEU A 184 -19.10 0.39 9.08
C LEU A 184 -17.77 1.13 9.25
N SER A 185 -17.46 2.10 8.38
CA SER A 185 -16.27 2.95 8.51
C SER A 185 -16.26 3.85 9.75
N GLU A 186 -17.42 4.01 10.41
CA GLU A 186 -17.55 4.72 11.69
C GLU A 186 -17.28 3.80 12.90
N LYS A 187 -17.26 2.48 12.69
CA LYS A 187 -17.04 1.46 13.73
C LYS A 187 -15.67 0.82 13.66
N VAL A 188 -15.10 0.71 12.47
CA VAL A 188 -13.80 0.07 12.26
C VAL A 188 -12.96 0.83 11.25
N ARG A 189 -11.65 0.84 11.47
CA ARG A 189 -10.68 1.39 10.52
C ARG A 189 -9.55 0.41 10.27
N SER A 190 -9.27 0.12 8.99
CA SER A 190 -8.03 -0.54 8.58
C SER A 190 -6.91 0.47 8.41
N LEU A 191 -5.73 0.16 8.92
CA LEU A 191 -4.50 0.91 8.68
C LEU A 191 -3.73 0.21 7.57
N LEU A 192 -3.47 0.89 6.46
CA LEU A 192 -3.05 0.23 5.21
C LEU A 192 -1.72 0.72 4.68
N ASP A 193 -1.25 1.88 5.12
CA ASP A 193 -0.02 2.49 4.61
C ASP A 193 0.71 3.25 5.72
N TYR A 194 1.94 3.70 5.45
CA TYR A 194 2.75 4.32 6.49
C TYR A 194 2.20 5.68 6.96
N PHE A 195 1.28 6.29 6.23
CA PHE A 195 0.68 7.58 6.57
C PHE A 195 -0.45 7.47 7.60
N ASP A 196 -0.99 6.26 7.81
CA ASP A 196 -2.06 6.02 8.77
C ASP A 196 -1.69 5.10 9.94
N ILE A 197 -0.58 4.35 9.88
CA ILE A 197 -0.19 3.47 10.99
C ILE A 197 0.05 4.19 12.32
N VAL A 198 0.44 5.47 12.31
CA VAL A 198 0.60 6.28 13.54
C VAL A 198 -0.70 6.40 14.34
N ALA A 199 -1.84 6.25 13.68
CA ALA A 199 -3.14 6.25 14.34
C ALA A 199 -3.31 5.07 15.30
N SER A 200 -2.62 3.93 15.06
CA SER A 200 -2.69 2.77 15.96
C SER A 200 -2.24 3.13 17.38
N LEU A 201 -1.03 3.67 17.50
CA LEU A 201 -0.45 4.02 18.79
C LEU A 201 -1.15 5.22 19.43
N ALA A 202 -1.55 6.22 18.63
CA ALA A 202 -2.30 7.36 19.14
C ALA A 202 -3.65 6.91 19.73
N PHE A 203 -4.38 6.04 19.02
CA PHE A 203 -5.62 5.45 19.49
C PHE A 203 -5.41 4.62 20.77
N ALA A 204 -4.41 3.73 20.75
CA ALA A 204 -4.08 2.87 21.89
C ALA A 204 -3.77 3.67 23.17
N ARG A 205 -2.92 4.70 23.08
CA ARG A 205 -2.55 5.56 24.21
C ARG A 205 -3.71 6.42 24.71
N ILE A 206 -4.65 6.80 23.84
CA ILE A 206 -5.88 7.50 24.28
C ILE A 206 -6.77 6.55 25.06
N VAL A 207 -6.97 5.32 24.57
CA VAL A 207 -7.76 4.29 25.28
C VAL A 207 -7.17 4.05 26.67
N ASP A 208 -5.85 3.83 26.77
CA ASP A 208 -5.19 3.66 28.07
C ASP A 208 -5.42 4.84 29.03
N ALA A 209 -5.31 6.07 28.53
CA ALA A 209 -5.50 7.27 29.34
C ALA A 209 -6.95 7.43 29.81
N LEU A 210 -7.93 7.13 28.94
CA LEU A 210 -9.34 7.18 29.29
C LEU A 210 -9.68 6.13 30.35
N ASP A 211 -9.15 4.92 30.22
CA ASP A 211 -9.34 3.85 31.20
C ASP A 211 -8.73 4.21 32.56
N GLU A 212 -7.52 4.78 32.56
CA GLU A 212 -6.85 5.26 33.77
C GLU A 212 -7.65 6.38 34.47
N GLU A 213 -8.18 7.33 33.70
CA GLU A 213 -8.98 8.45 34.21
C GLU A 213 -10.32 8.00 34.83
N HIS A 214 -10.91 6.91 34.31
CA HIS A 214 -12.18 6.36 34.81
C HIS A 214 -11.99 5.21 35.82
N GLY A 215 -10.76 4.70 35.96
CA GLY A 215 -10.43 3.57 36.84
C GLY A 215 -10.84 2.19 36.30
N SER A 216 -11.38 2.12 35.08
CA SER A 216 -11.82 0.90 34.40
C SER A 216 -12.06 1.17 32.91
N SER A 217 -12.10 0.11 32.10
CA SER A 217 -12.49 0.20 30.69
C SER A 217 -13.90 0.77 30.51
N LEU A 218 -14.06 1.54 29.43
CA LEU A 218 -15.33 2.17 29.07
C LEU A 218 -16.21 1.21 28.27
N ASP A 219 -17.53 1.35 28.42
CA ASP A 219 -18.50 0.60 27.61
C ASP A 219 -18.36 0.90 26.12
N ARG A 220 -17.95 2.14 25.78
CA ARG A 220 -17.78 2.59 24.41
C ARG A 220 -16.77 3.73 24.30
N TYR A 221 -15.93 3.66 23.28
CA TYR A 221 -15.01 4.72 22.89
C TYR A 221 -15.54 5.52 21.70
N ASN A 222 -15.17 6.80 21.63
CA ASN A 222 -15.48 7.68 20.51
C ASN A 222 -14.30 8.63 20.23
N VAL A 223 -13.17 8.04 19.87
CA VAL A 223 -11.88 8.75 19.72
C VAL A 223 -11.56 9.02 18.24
N TRP A 224 -12.04 8.16 17.34
CA TRP A 224 -11.69 8.21 15.92
C TRP A 224 -11.98 9.55 15.23
N PRO A 225 -13.10 10.25 15.49
CA PRO A 225 -13.36 11.54 14.83
C PRO A 225 -12.24 12.57 15.08
N ASP A 226 -11.62 12.55 16.26
CA ASP A 226 -10.54 13.47 16.61
C ASP A 226 -9.20 13.06 16.02
N ILE A 227 -8.89 11.76 16.03
CA ILE A 227 -7.70 11.23 15.34
C ILE A 227 -7.80 11.56 13.85
N LEU A 228 -8.96 11.28 13.24
CA LEU A 228 -9.22 11.58 11.83
C LEU A 228 -9.07 13.07 11.54
N ALA A 229 -9.54 13.95 12.42
CA ALA A 229 -9.34 15.39 12.27
C ALA A 229 -7.85 15.78 12.34
N GLY A 230 -7.06 15.12 13.19
CA GLY A 230 -5.61 15.33 13.27
C GLY A 230 -4.89 14.85 12.01
N LEU A 231 -5.24 13.67 11.51
CA LEU A 231 -4.74 13.16 10.23
C LEU A 231 -5.10 14.12 9.07
N PHE A 232 -6.35 14.63 9.03
CA PHE A 232 -6.76 15.64 8.05
C PHE A 232 -5.95 16.93 8.15
N TYR A 233 -5.66 17.38 9.36
CA TYR A 233 -4.81 18.55 9.57
C TYR A 233 -3.39 18.30 9.03
N MET A 234 -2.79 17.15 9.32
CA MET A 234 -1.43 16.84 8.86
C MET A 234 -1.31 16.85 7.33
N PHE A 235 -2.27 16.23 6.64
CA PHE A 235 -2.26 16.01 5.19
C PHE A 235 -3.16 16.96 4.39
N SER A 236 -3.57 18.10 4.97
CA SER A 236 -4.37 19.09 4.23
C SER A 236 -3.56 19.62 3.04
N ARG A 237 -4.12 19.55 1.82
CA ARG A 237 -3.40 19.90 0.59
C ARG A 237 -2.88 21.34 0.59
N GLU A 238 -3.62 22.25 1.20
CA GLU A 238 -3.29 23.68 1.32
C GLU A 238 -2.04 23.93 2.19
N HIS A 239 -1.64 22.94 3.00
CA HIS A 239 -0.44 23.01 3.83
C HIS A 239 0.86 22.90 3.03
N PHE A 240 0.85 22.32 1.83
CA PHE A 240 2.07 22.24 1.01
C PHE A 240 2.57 23.63 0.60
N GLN A 241 1.69 24.49 0.07
CA GLN A 241 2.03 25.85 -0.33
C GLN A 241 2.46 26.70 0.87
N SER A 242 1.71 26.61 1.97
CA SER A 242 1.99 27.36 3.20
C SER A 242 3.12 26.75 4.06
N SER A 243 3.73 25.65 3.62
CA SER A 243 4.79 24.91 4.32
C SER A 243 4.42 24.55 5.76
N LYS A 244 3.16 24.15 5.97
CA LYS A 244 2.60 23.63 7.22
C LYS A 244 2.44 22.11 7.14
N GLY A 245 1.91 21.51 8.20
CA GLY A 245 1.62 20.07 8.21
C GLY A 245 2.88 19.23 8.00
N ILE A 246 2.70 17.99 7.57
CA ILE A 246 3.80 17.09 7.24
C ILE A 246 4.65 17.64 6.09
N PHE A 247 4.00 18.30 5.13
CA PHE A 247 4.63 18.86 3.94
C PHE A 247 5.70 19.90 4.27
N GLY A 248 5.47 20.73 5.29
CA GLY A 248 6.46 21.72 5.74
C GLY A 248 7.74 21.09 6.32
N HIS A 249 7.63 19.91 6.95
CA HIS A 249 8.80 19.18 7.43
C HIS A 249 9.58 18.56 6.27
N ILE A 250 8.88 17.92 5.34
CA ILE A 250 9.48 17.28 4.16
C ILE A 250 10.15 18.33 3.26
N LYS A 251 9.50 19.46 2.97
CA LYS A 251 10.09 20.53 2.14
C LYS A 251 11.37 21.11 2.71
N ARG A 252 11.45 21.24 4.04
CA ARG A 252 12.61 21.84 4.70
C ARG A 252 13.84 20.94 4.68
N ASN A 253 13.66 19.63 4.79
CA ASN A 253 14.75 18.65 4.83
C ASN A 253 14.36 17.39 4.04
N PRO A 254 14.24 17.45 2.70
CA PRO A 254 13.72 16.34 1.90
C PRO A 254 14.57 15.07 2.04
N GLU A 255 15.89 15.18 2.13
CA GLU A 255 16.83 14.07 2.31
C GLU A 255 16.66 13.30 3.62
N LYS A 256 16.01 13.90 4.63
CA LYS A 256 15.68 13.21 5.87
C LYS A 256 14.52 12.23 5.67
N TYR A 257 13.60 12.52 4.75
CA TYR A 257 12.33 11.79 4.62
C TYR A 257 12.17 11.06 3.29
N LEU A 258 12.82 11.52 2.22
CA LEU A 258 12.69 11.01 0.86
C LEU A 258 13.98 10.32 0.41
N LEU A 259 13.85 9.18 -0.24
CA LEU A 259 14.96 8.46 -0.86
C LEU A 259 14.96 8.71 -2.37
N LYS A 260 16.15 8.92 -2.93
CA LYS A 260 16.31 9.04 -4.39
C LYS A 260 16.17 7.68 -5.06
N CYS A 261 15.53 7.66 -6.23
CA CYS A 261 15.54 6.49 -7.08
C CYS A 261 16.94 6.25 -7.64
N SER A 262 17.26 4.96 -7.84
CA SER A 262 18.48 4.60 -8.55
C SER A 262 18.41 5.02 -10.02
N SER A 263 19.57 5.34 -10.61
CA SER A 263 19.67 5.60 -12.05
C SER A 263 19.19 4.41 -12.88
N ASN A 264 19.37 3.17 -12.39
CA ASN A 264 18.86 1.96 -13.03
C ASN A 264 17.33 1.94 -13.08
N THR A 265 16.66 2.34 -12.01
CA THR A 265 15.19 2.45 -11.98
C THR A 265 14.69 3.48 -12.99
N ILE A 266 15.33 4.66 -13.05
CA ILE A 266 14.96 5.72 -14.00
C ILE A 266 15.17 5.23 -15.45
N SER A 267 16.31 4.60 -15.75
CA SER A 267 16.58 4.02 -17.06
C SER A 267 15.57 2.93 -17.43
N TRP A 268 15.21 2.08 -16.47
CA TRP A 268 14.20 1.03 -16.66
C TRP A 268 12.81 1.59 -16.97
N LEU A 269 12.37 2.66 -16.29
CA LEU A 269 11.13 3.36 -16.63
C LEU A 269 11.15 3.91 -18.07
N LYS A 270 12.30 4.46 -18.50
CA LYS A 270 12.48 4.92 -19.88
C LYS A 270 12.38 3.77 -20.88
N GLU A 271 12.94 2.60 -20.59
CA GLU A 271 12.81 1.42 -21.44
C GLU A 271 11.36 0.92 -21.50
N ILE A 272 10.65 0.87 -20.37
CA ILE A 272 9.22 0.53 -20.36
C ILE A 272 8.41 1.48 -21.23
N LYS A 273 8.64 2.79 -21.14
CA LYS A 273 7.90 3.77 -21.94
C LYS A 273 8.11 3.62 -23.45
N LYS A 274 9.20 2.99 -23.90
CA LYS A 274 9.41 2.72 -25.34
C LYS A 274 8.52 1.60 -25.87
N MET A 275 8.04 0.71 -25.00
CA MET A 275 7.32 -0.51 -25.38
C MET A 275 5.85 -0.53 -24.94
N SER A 276 5.52 0.15 -23.85
CA SER A 276 4.17 0.21 -23.28
C SER A 276 3.74 1.66 -23.09
N ALA A 277 2.42 1.91 -23.15
CA ALA A 277 1.86 3.15 -22.68
C ALA A 277 2.02 3.24 -21.15
N THR A 278 2.57 4.34 -20.67
CA THR A 278 2.93 4.52 -19.25
C THR A 278 2.07 5.57 -18.58
N PHE A 279 1.66 5.34 -17.33
CA PHE A 279 0.94 6.35 -16.57
C PHE A 279 1.37 6.39 -15.10
N LEU A 280 1.39 7.60 -14.53
CA LEU A 280 1.50 7.78 -13.08
C LEU A 280 0.10 8.07 -12.52
N LEU A 281 -0.33 7.32 -11.53
CA LEU A 281 -1.64 7.48 -10.88
C LEU A 281 -1.45 7.54 -9.36
N THR A 282 -1.51 8.73 -8.79
CA THR A 282 -1.19 8.97 -7.37
C THR A 282 -2.34 9.65 -6.61
N GLY A 283 -2.43 9.33 -5.32
CA GLY A 283 -3.34 10.00 -4.38
C GLY A 283 -2.88 11.39 -3.95
N SER A 284 -1.65 11.78 -4.27
CA SER A 284 -1.01 13.04 -3.88
C SER A 284 -1.39 14.22 -4.78
N ASN A 285 -1.39 15.43 -4.23
CA ASN A 285 -1.71 16.66 -4.96
C ASN A 285 -0.58 17.04 -5.93
N ALA A 286 -0.91 17.69 -7.05
CA ALA A 286 0.02 17.97 -8.14
C ALA A 286 1.30 18.74 -7.73
N ASP A 287 1.18 19.71 -6.83
CA ASP A 287 2.31 20.49 -6.31
C ASP A 287 3.27 19.63 -5.47
N TYR A 288 2.73 18.76 -4.61
CA TYR A 288 3.51 17.82 -3.83
C TYR A 288 4.14 16.72 -4.70
N VAL A 289 3.40 16.20 -5.68
CA VAL A 289 3.90 15.24 -6.69
C VAL A 289 5.08 15.85 -7.44
N ASN A 290 4.95 17.07 -7.95
CA ASN A 290 6.03 17.72 -8.66
C ASN A 290 7.29 17.87 -7.78
N PHE A 291 7.14 18.28 -6.52
CA PHE A 291 8.28 18.41 -5.61
C PHE A 291 8.95 17.06 -5.30
N THR A 292 8.18 16.05 -4.94
CA THR A 292 8.71 14.75 -4.51
C THR A 292 9.24 13.92 -5.68
N ALA A 293 8.56 13.92 -6.82
CA ALA A 293 9.01 13.24 -8.03
C ALA A 293 10.25 13.92 -8.62
N SER A 294 10.33 15.25 -8.67
CA SER A 294 11.57 15.95 -9.06
C SER A 294 12.75 15.55 -8.16
N TYR A 295 12.53 15.45 -6.85
CA TYR A 295 13.56 15.03 -5.91
C TYR A 295 14.04 13.59 -6.16
N ALA A 296 13.10 12.65 -6.32
CA ALA A 296 13.41 11.22 -6.36
C ALA A 296 13.77 10.69 -7.75
N LEU A 297 13.06 11.14 -8.79
CA LEU A 297 13.19 10.65 -10.17
C LEU A 297 13.98 11.63 -11.06
N GLY A 298 14.23 12.86 -10.59
CA GLY A 298 14.91 13.92 -11.33
C GLY A 298 13.95 14.94 -11.95
N GLU A 299 14.46 16.09 -12.37
CA GLU A 299 13.63 17.22 -12.84
C GLU A 299 12.74 16.90 -14.05
N ASP A 300 13.19 15.99 -14.92
CA ASP A 300 12.44 15.56 -16.11
C ASP A 300 11.54 14.33 -15.85
N TRP A 301 11.12 14.10 -14.59
CA TRP A 301 10.35 12.92 -14.22
C TRP A 301 9.04 12.75 -15.01
N GLN A 302 8.39 13.84 -15.41
CA GLN A 302 7.13 13.78 -16.17
C GLN A 302 7.33 13.08 -17.52
N SER A 303 8.53 13.20 -18.12
CA SER A 303 8.85 12.54 -19.38
C SER A 303 8.93 11.02 -19.27
N LEU A 304 8.91 10.46 -18.06
CA LEU A 304 8.86 9.02 -17.81
C LEU A 304 7.46 8.42 -18.01
N PHE A 305 6.42 9.26 -18.16
CA PHE A 305 5.03 8.80 -18.27
C PHE A 305 4.35 9.41 -19.50
N ASP A 306 3.38 8.71 -20.08
CA ASP A 306 2.53 9.24 -21.17
C ASP A 306 1.38 10.10 -20.65
N ILE A 307 0.99 9.93 -19.38
CA ILE A 307 0.01 10.77 -18.70
C ILE A 307 0.24 10.70 -17.19
N VAL A 308 0.02 11.82 -16.50
CA VAL A 308 0.10 11.90 -15.03
C VAL A 308 -1.26 12.27 -14.46
N ILE A 309 -1.72 11.48 -13.49
CA ILE A 309 -2.98 11.68 -12.80
C ILE A 309 -2.70 11.84 -11.30
N CYS A 310 -2.82 13.07 -10.83
CA CYS A 310 -2.68 13.47 -9.44
C CYS A 310 -4.04 13.43 -8.73
N PHE A 311 -4.01 13.41 -7.40
CA PHE A 311 -5.19 13.43 -6.54
C PHE A 311 -6.31 12.49 -7.02
N ALA A 312 -5.93 11.28 -7.45
CA ALA A 312 -6.80 10.32 -8.11
C ALA A 312 -8.01 9.88 -7.26
N LYS A 313 -7.93 10.08 -5.93
CA LYS A 313 -8.92 9.64 -4.94
C LYS A 313 -9.23 8.15 -5.08
N LYS A 314 -8.17 7.34 -5.13
CA LYS A 314 -8.24 5.87 -5.04
C LYS A 314 -8.95 5.45 -3.74
N PRO A 315 -9.58 4.27 -3.69
CA PRO A 315 -9.86 3.35 -4.79
C PRO A 315 -10.96 3.86 -5.73
N GLY A 316 -11.64 4.95 -5.36
CA GLY A 316 -12.76 5.52 -6.10
C GLY A 316 -12.47 5.86 -7.56
N PHE A 317 -11.20 5.99 -7.96
CA PHE A 317 -10.80 6.20 -9.35
C PHE A 317 -11.20 5.03 -10.25
N PHE A 318 -11.08 3.80 -9.74
CA PHE A 318 -11.35 2.58 -10.48
C PHE A 318 -12.82 2.20 -10.53
N ILE A 319 -13.63 2.70 -9.57
CA ILE A 319 -15.03 2.28 -9.39
C ILE A 319 -16.06 3.39 -9.59
N ASN A 320 -15.64 4.66 -9.70
CA ASN A 320 -16.54 5.79 -9.92
C ASN A 320 -16.16 6.56 -11.18
N ASN A 321 -17.11 7.30 -11.75
CA ASN A 321 -16.92 8.12 -12.96
C ASN A 321 -16.79 9.62 -12.64
N ARG A 322 -15.76 10.01 -11.87
CA ARG A 322 -15.48 11.43 -11.59
C ARG A 322 -14.83 12.12 -12.80
N PRO A 323 -15.10 13.41 -13.04
CA PRO A 323 -14.44 14.15 -14.10
C PRO A 323 -12.94 14.33 -13.80
N PHE A 324 -12.15 14.43 -14.87
CA PHE A 324 -10.78 14.93 -14.80
C PHE A 324 -10.80 16.46 -14.71
N PHE A 325 -9.84 17.04 -14.02
CA PHE A 325 -9.63 18.48 -13.97
C PHE A 325 -8.24 18.82 -14.50
N ASP A 326 -8.14 19.93 -15.23
CA ASP A 326 -6.86 20.40 -15.74
C ASP A 326 -5.94 20.85 -14.60
N VAL A 327 -4.63 20.63 -14.75
CA VAL A 327 -3.61 21.10 -13.82
C VAL A 327 -2.77 22.17 -14.51
N ILE A 328 -2.73 23.38 -13.95
CA ILE A 328 -1.93 24.50 -14.46
C ILE A 328 -0.98 24.96 -13.36
N ASN A 329 0.31 25.08 -13.67
CA ASN A 329 1.36 25.43 -12.69
C ASN A 329 1.30 24.54 -11.44
N ASN A 330 1.14 23.23 -11.62
CA ASN A 330 0.99 22.23 -10.56
C ASN A 330 -0.21 22.45 -9.61
N ASN A 331 -1.23 23.20 -10.04
CA ASN A 331 -2.45 23.41 -9.29
C ASN A 331 -3.66 22.87 -10.06
N GLU A 332 -4.49 22.08 -9.38
CA GLU A 332 -5.81 21.69 -9.90
C GLU A 332 -6.65 22.94 -10.16
N THR A 333 -7.24 23.00 -11.35
CA THR A 333 -8.20 24.04 -11.72
C THR A 333 -9.64 23.57 -11.46
N ASN A 334 -10.59 24.49 -11.49
CA ASN A 334 -12.02 24.14 -11.45
C ASN A 334 -12.59 23.78 -12.85
N THR A 335 -11.73 23.62 -13.86
CA THR A 335 -12.14 23.35 -15.24
C THR A 335 -12.11 21.85 -15.49
N PRO A 336 -13.26 21.20 -15.74
CA PRO A 336 -13.27 19.82 -16.18
C PRO A 336 -12.57 19.66 -17.52
N SER A 337 -11.63 18.74 -17.59
CA SER A 337 -10.92 18.44 -18.82
C SER A 337 -11.84 17.77 -19.82
N GLN A 338 -11.80 18.22 -21.07
CA GLN A 338 -12.62 17.64 -22.15
C GLN A 338 -11.96 16.40 -22.75
N ASP A 339 -10.66 16.49 -23.05
CA ASP A 339 -9.89 15.44 -23.67
C ASP A 339 -8.53 15.28 -22.98
N LEU A 340 -8.19 14.03 -22.67
CA LEU A 340 -6.88 13.68 -22.12
C LEU A 340 -5.83 13.68 -23.23
N LYS A 341 -4.68 14.30 -22.96
CA LYS A 341 -3.57 14.46 -23.90
C LYS A 341 -2.30 13.82 -23.36
N ARG A 342 -1.52 13.28 -24.28
CA ARG A 342 -0.22 12.67 -23.97
C ARG A 342 0.76 13.73 -23.48
N GLY A 343 1.48 13.42 -22.40
CA GLY A 343 2.47 14.29 -21.77
C GLY A 343 1.89 15.28 -20.76
N GLU A 344 0.56 15.33 -20.60
CA GLU A 344 -0.10 16.27 -19.70
C GLU A 344 -0.35 15.69 -18.30
N MET A 345 -0.58 16.59 -17.35
CA MET A 345 -0.95 16.28 -15.98
C MET A 345 -2.40 16.67 -15.70
N TYR A 346 -3.13 15.78 -15.02
CA TYR A 346 -4.52 15.98 -14.63
C TYR A 346 -4.73 15.68 -13.15
N SER A 347 -5.87 16.14 -12.62
CA SER A 347 -6.30 15.85 -11.26
C SER A 347 -7.61 15.05 -11.25
N GLN A 348 -7.75 14.15 -10.28
CA GLN A 348 -8.92 13.28 -10.08
C GLN A 348 -9.15 12.32 -11.25
N GLY A 349 -10.33 12.36 -11.89
CA GLY A 349 -10.67 11.46 -12.98
C GLY A 349 -11.20 10.08 -12.57
N ASN A 350 -11.21 9.18 -13.56
CA ASN A 350 -11.68 7.80 -13.46
C ASN A 350 -10.97 6.86 -14.44
N TRP A 351 -11.02 5.57 -14.13
CA TRP A 351 -10.39 4.50 -14.92
C TRP A 351 -10.96 4.37 -16.33
N ASN A 352 -12.28 4.47 -16.52
CA ASN A 352 -12.90 4.28 -17.85
C ASN A 352 -12.36 5.29 -18.87
N LYS A 353 -12.28 6.57 -18.48
CA LYS A 353 -11.73 7.63 -19.33
C LYS A 353 -10.23 7.54 -19.53
N LEU A 354 -9.48 7.07 -18.52
CA LEU A 354 -8.06 6.76 -18.70
C LEU A 354 -7.87 5.60 -19.68
N LEU A 355 -8.69 4.55 -19.60
CA LEU A 355 -8.64 3.40 -20.50
C LEU A 355 -8.98 3.79 -21.94
N GLU A 356 -9.97 4.66 -22.16
CA GLU A 356 -10.26 5.24 -23.48
C GLU A 356 -9.04 5.99 -24.06
N PHE A 357 -8.36 6.79 -23.24
CA PHE A 357 -7.13 7.47 -23.64
C PHE A 357 -6.00 6.49 -23.96
N LEU A 358 -5.77 5.49 -23.11
CA LEU A 358 -4.76 4.45 -23.31
C LEU A 358 -5.04 3.65 -24.59
N ALA A 359 -6.31 3.34 -24.87
CA ALA A 359 -6.73 2.70 -26.10
C ALA A 359 -6.40 3.53 -27.34
N HIS A 360 -6.65 4.84 -27.27
CA HIS A 360 -6.33 5.76 -28.35
C HIS A 360 -4.82 5.80 -28.66
N ILE A 361 -3.97 5.94 -27.63
CA ILE A 361 -2.51 6.07 -27.86
C ILE A 361 -1.82 4.74 -28.19
N THR A 362 -2.40 3.60 -27.78
CA THR A 362 -1.87 2.26 -28.12
C THR A 362 -2.41 1.73 -29.45
N GLY A 363 -3.53 2.28 -29.95
CA GLY A 363 -4.23 1.74 -31.12
C GLY A 363 -4.85 0.35 -30.90
N LYS A 364 -5.00 -0.06 -29.63
CA LYS A 364 -5.60 -1.34 -29.23
C LYS A 364 -6.96 -1.08 -28.57
N THR A 365 -7.82 -2.10 -28.48
CA THR A 365 -9.12 -2.02 -27.80
C THR A 365 -9.24 -2.90 -26.55
N ASN A 366 -8.40 -3.93 -26.43
CA ASN A 366 -8.33 -4.84 -25.29
C ASN A 366 -6.91 -4.83 -24.71
N GLN A 367 -6.54 -3.75 -24.03
CA GLN A 367 -5.19 -3.59 -23.50
C GLN A 367 -4.96 -4.53 -22.32
N GLN A 368 -3.80 -5.19 -22.32
CA GLN A 368 -3.29 -5.80 -21.09
C GLN A 368 -2.70 -4.70 -20.21
N CYS A 369 -3.33 -4.45 -19.06
CA CYS A 369 -2.95 -3.39 -18.13
C CYS A 369 -2.29 -3.99 -16.88
N LEU A 370 -1.12 -3.47 -16.53
CA LEU A 370 -0.46 -3.72 -15.25
C LEU A 370 -0.54 -2.46 -14.38
N TYR A 371 -0.92 -2.59 -13.12
CA TYR A 371 -0.79 -1.51 -12.14
C TYR A 371 0.13 -1.91 -10.98
N VAL A 372 1.09 -1.03 -10.68
CA VAL A 372 2.11 -1.22 -9.65
C VAL A 372 1.84 -0.28 -8.48
N GLY A 373 1.73 -0.80 -7.26
CA GLY A 373 1.47 0.02 -6.07
C GLY A 373 1.74 -0.69 -4.75
N ASP A 374 1.67 0.04 -3.63
CA ASP A 374 1.94 -0.47 -2.29
C ASP A 374 0.67 -0.78 -1.49
N ASN A 375 -0.41 -0.02 -1.73
CA ASN A 375 -1.63 -0.14 -0.94
C ASN A 375 -2.49 -1.34 -1.40
N LEU A 376 -2.61 -2.36 -0.55
CA LEU A 376 -3.27 -3.62 -0.88
C LEU A 376 -4.75 -3.49 -1.28
N ILE A 377 -5.47 -2.49 -0.78
CA ILE A 377 -6.86 -2.28 -1.19
C ILE A 377 -6.91 -1.41 -2.44
N GLN A 378 -6.25 -0.25 -2.38
CA GLN A 378 -6.41 0.79 -3.39
C GLN A 378 -5.71 0.50 -4.72
N ASP A 379 -4.59 -0.23 -4.66
CA ASP A 379 -3.70 -0.44 -5.80
C ASP A 379 -3.65 -1.89 -6.26
N ILE A 380 -4.03 -2.84 -5.39
CA ILE A 380 -3.96 -4.27 -5.69
C ILE A 380 -5.35 -4.86 -5.83
N TYR A 381 -6.13 -4.92 -4.75
CA TYR A 381 -7.47 -5.53 -4.76
C TYR A 381 -8.40 -4.83 -5.76
N VAL A 382 -8.57 -3.51 -5.66
CA VAL A 382 -9.58 -2.82 -6.47
C VAL A 382 -9.24 -2.82 -7.96
N PRO A 383 -8.00 -2.50 -8.40
CA PRO A 383 -7.65 -2.54 -9.81
C PRO A 383 -7.77 -3.95 -10.41
N ASN A 384 -7.42 -4.99 -9.64
CA ASN A 384 -7.59 -6.36 -10.08
C ASN A 384 -9.06 -6.79 -10.19
N ALA A 385 -9.85 -6.53 -9.15
CA ALA A 385 -11.22 -7.02 -9.06
C ALA A 385 -12.23 -6.22 -9.91
N PHE A 386 -12.00 -4.92 -10.11
CA PHE A 386 -12.99 -4.02 -10.75
C PHE A 386 -12.50 -3.37 -12.04
N ALA A 387 -11.18 -3.26 -12.25
CA ALA A 387 -10.61 -2.68 -13.47
C ALA A 387 -9.93 -3.70 -14.38
N HIS A 388 -9.89 -4.98 -13.97
CA HIS A 388 -9.25 -6.10 -14.67
C HIS A 388 -7.77 -5.87 -15.01
N CYS A 389 -7.08 -5.05 -14.20
CA CYS A 389 -5.63 -4.95 -14.27
C CYS A 389 -5.00 -6.19 -13.64
N ASP A 390 -3.92 -6.68 -14.24
CA ASP A 390 -2.94 -7.40 -13.44
C ASP A 390 -2.25 -6.41 -12.51
N THR A 391 -1.79 -6.89 -11.35
CA THR A 391 -1.16 -6.02 -10.36
C THR A 391 0.16 -6.57 -9.87
N LEU A 392 1.06 -5.67 -9.53
CA LEU A 392 2.34 -5.97 -8.89
C LEU A 392 2.43 -5.12 -7.62
N VAL A 393 2.65 -5.78 -6.50
CA VAL A 393 2.66 -5.10 -5.19
C VAL A 393 4.07 -4.82 -4.70
N VAL A 394 4.28 -3.62 -4.18
CA VAL A 394 5.51 -3.19 -3.49
C VAL A 394 5.30 -3.24 -1.97
N ILE A 395 5.94 -4.17 -1.26
CA ILE A 395 5.82 -4.37 0.19
C ILE A 395 7.22 -4.44 0.83
N GLU A 396 7.68 -3.32 1.40
CA GLU A 396 9.03 -3.20 1.99
C GLU A 396 9.27 -4.20 3.14
N GLU A 397 8.21 -4.62 3.85
CA GLU A 397 8.27 -5.66 4.88
C GLU A 397 8.88 -6.96 4.37
N GLN A 398 8.75 -7.30 3.09
CA GLN A 398 9.35 -8.53 2.55
C GLN A 398 10.87 -8.52 2.70
N MET A 399 11.52 -7.36 2.49
CA MET A 399 12.96 -7.23 2.69
C MET A 399 13.31 -7.14 4.18
N SER A 400 12.52 -6.40 4.94
CA SER A 400 12.72 -6.18 6.38
C SER A 400 12.60 -7.47 7.21
N GLU A 401 11.61 -8.30 6.92
CA GLU A 401 11.45 -9.63 7.51
C GLU A 401 12.55 -10.60 7.06
N GLY A 402 13.32 -10.22 6.04
CA GLY A 402 14.31 -11.04 5.38
C GLY A 402 13.67 -12.03 4.41
N MET A 403 14.45 -12.44 3.41
CA MET A 403 13.99 -13.38 2.39
C MET A 403 14.88 -14.61 2.33
N LEU A 404 14.30 -15.74 1.93
CA LEU A 404 15.00 -17.02 1.84
C LEU A 404 16.25 -16.90 0.95
N GLN A 405 17.41 -17.29 1.51
CA GLN A 405 18.71 -17.26 0.83
C GLN A 405 19.19 -15.88 0.33
N GLN A 406 18.50 -14.79 0.70
CA GLN A 406 18.92 -13.43 0.39
C GLN A 406 19.50 -12.75 1.63
N ALA A 407 20.55 -11.96 1.43
CA ALA A 407 21.24 -11.22 2.50
C ALA A 407 20.88 -9.73 2.54
N LEU A 408 19.87 -9.30 1.79
CA LEU A 408 19.36 -7.93 1.82
C LEU A 408 18.76 -7.62 3.20
N THR A 409 18.87 -6.36 3.59
CA THR A 409 18.42 -5.80 4.88
C THR A 409 17.75 -4.46 4.63
N HIS A 410 16.78 -4.11 5.46
CA HIS A 410 16.07 -2.85 5.34
C HIS A 410 16.56 -1.84 6.40
N PRO A 411 16.86 -0.57 6.07
CA PRO A 411 17.33 0.39 7.07
C PRO A 411 16.28 0.67 8.16
N ASP A 412 15.00 0.61 7.80
CA ASP A 412 13.85 0.86 8.69
C ASP A 412 13.28 -0.43 9.33
N GLU A 413 14.12 -1.44 9.57
CA GLU A 413 13.71 -2.74 10.14
C GLU A 413 12.92 -2.63 11.46
N LYS A 414 13.13 -1.56 12.24
CA LYS A 414 12.46 -1.34 13.53
C LYS A 414 10.97 -1.05 13.42
N ILE A 415 10.56 -0.36 12.35
CA ILE A 415 9.16 0.02 12.12
C ILE A 415 8.46 -0.93 11.14
N LEU A 416 9.22 -1.56 10.24
CA LEU A 416 8.67 -2.51 9.27
C LEU A 416 8.46 -3.92 9.83
N ASN A 417 9.18 -4.29 10.89
CA ASN A 417 8.97 -5.56 11.58
C ASN A 417 8.22 -5.33 12.89
N SER A 418 7.37 -6.29 13.26
CA SER A 418 6.71 -6.28 14.57
C SER A 418 6.92 -7.60 15.29
N ARG A 419 7.53 -7.57 16.46
CA ARG A 419 7.58 -8.69 17.41
C ARG A 419 6.28 -8.76 18.21
N PHE A 420 5.65 -7.62 18.47
CA PHE A 420 4.40 -7.48 19.18
C PHE A 420 3.25 -8.11 18.40
N TRP A 421 3.07 -7.74 17.12
CA TRP A 421 2.00 -8.26 16.26
C TRP A 421 2.40 -9.51 15.50
N GLY A 422 3.65 -9.60 15.07
CA GLY A 422 4.21 -10.69 14.28
C GLY A 422 4.41 -10.33 12.80
N SER A 423 4.63 -11.32 11.94
CA SER A 423 4.94 -11.14 10.52
C SER A 423 3.78 -10.52 9.75
N TYR A 424 4.02 -9.57 8.87
CA TYR A 424 3.03 -9.01 7.97
C TYR A 424 2.39 -10.08 7.06
N PHE A 425 3.15 -11.10 6.64
CA PHE A 425 2.72 -12.10 5.66
C PHE A 425 2.01 -13.32 6.27
N CYS A 426 2.36 -13.71 7.49
CA CYS A 426 1.91 -14.99 8.07
C CYS A 426 1.44 -14.87 9.53
N LEU A 427 0.48 -15.72 9.89
CA LEU A 427 0.01 -15.96 11.26
C LEU A 427 0.70 -17.22 11.80
N LYS A 428 1.24 -17.14 13.01
CA LYS A 428 2.30 -18.03 13.49
C LYS A 428 1.83 -19.02 14.56
N ASP A 429 0.53 -19.12 14.74
CA ASP A 429 -0.12 -19.80 15.85
C ASP A 429 -0.47 -21.26 15.54
N SER A 430 -0.10 -21.77 14.36
CA SER A 430 -0.27 -23.19 14.02
C SER A 430 0.98 -23.79 13.35
N THR A 431 1.11 -25.12 13.38
CA THR A 431 2.18 -25.90 12.76
C THR A 431 2.18 -25.83 11.22
N ILE A 432 1.22 -25.11 10.64
CA ILE A 432 1.02 -24.87 9.22
C ILE A 432 1.24 -23.37 8.98
N ASN A 433 1.99 -23.00 7.94
CA ASN A 433 2.12 -21.60 7.52
C ASN A 433 0.73 -21.10 7.07
N VAL A 434 0.00 -20.41 7.94
CA VAL A 434 -1.27 -19.76 7.61
C VAL A 434 -0.95 -18.33 7.22
N ASP A 435 -1.46 -17.87 6.08
CA ASP A 435 -1.26 -16.48 5.67
C ASP A 435 -1.99 -15.54 6.64
N SER A 436 -1.45 -14.34 6.81
CA SER A 436 -2.27 -13.23 7.30
C SER A 436 -3.36 -12.90 6.28
N LEU A 437 -4.37 -12.12 6.69
CA LEU A 437 -5.34 -11.55 5.75
C LEU A 437 -4.64 -10.88 4.54
N TRP A 438 -3.59 -10.12 4.81
CA TRP A 438 -2.83 -9.37 3.80
C TRP A 438 -1.95 -10.27 2.94
N GLY A 439 -1.29 -11.28 3.53
CA GLY A 439 -0.58 -12.31 2.78
C GLY A 439 -1.50 -13.07 1.82
N HIS A 440 -2.73 -13.38 2.26
CA HIS A 440 -3.74 -14.00 1.40
C HIS A 440 -4.17 -13.07 0.25
N LEU A 441 -4.46 -11.79 0.54
CA LEU A 441 -4.85 -10.81 -0.49
C LEU A 441 -3.75 -10.60 -1.53
N ILE A 442 -2.48 -10.51 -1.12
CA ILE A 442 -1.33 -10.40 -2.02
C ILE A 442 -1.33 -11.58 -3.00
N LYS A 443 -1.38 -12.82 -2.51
CA LYS A 443 -1.33 -14.01 -3.37
C LYS A 443 -2.53 -14.13 -4.29
N LYS A 444 -3.69 -13.64 -3.87
CA LYS A 444 -4.94 -13.74 -4.62
C LYS A 444 -5.05 -12.69 -5.73
N HIS A 445 -4.53 -11.48 -5.51
CA HIS A 445 -4.80 -10.34 -6.38
C HIS A 445 -3.56 -9.80 -7.13
N ALA A 446 -2.35 -10.10 -6.67
CA ALA A 446 -1.12 -9.70 -7.34
C ALA A 446 -0.50 -10.84 -8.14
N LYS A 447 0.19 -10.51 -9.24
CA LYS A 447 1.08 -11.41 -9.97
C LYS A 447 2.40 -11.59 -9.23
N LEU A 448 2.94 -10.50 -8.71
CA LEU A 448 4.23 -10.44 -8.04
C LEU A 448 4.15 -9.56 -6.80
N CYS A 449 4.88 -9.97 -5.76
CA CYS A 449 5.18 -9.18 -4.57
C CYS A 449 6.68 -8.94 -4.52
N ILE A 450 7.08 -7.67 -4.47
CA ILE A 450 8.48 -7.26 -4.39
C ILE A 450 8.66 -6.26 -3.25
N PRO A 451 9.82 -6.20 -2.60
CA PRO A 451 10.06 -5.19 -1.57
C PRO A 451 10.50 -3.83 -2.13
N ASP A 452 11.02 -3.79 -3.36
CA ASP A 452 11.56 -2.59 -3.99
C ASP A 452 11.60 -2.79 -5.52
N ILE A 453 11.16 -1.79 -6.27
CA ILE A 453 11.17 -1.79 -7.75
C ILE A 453 12.59 -2.03 -8.30
N SER A 454 13.64 -1.56 -7.63
CA SER A 454 15.04 -1.76 -8.04
C SER A 454 15.48 -3.23 -8.11
N LEU A 455 14.70 -4.17 -7.56
CA LEU A 455 15.00 -5.60 -7.68
C LEU A 455 14.52 -6.19 -9.00
N VAL A 456 13.46 -5.65 -9.59
CA VAL A 456 12.97 -6.09 -10.91
C VAL A 456 13.70 -5.39 -12.05
N THR A 457 14.30 -4.21 -11.80
CA THR A 457 15.11 -3.48 -12.79
C THR A 457 16.43 -4.16 -13.14
N GLN A 458 16.84 -5.17 -12.36
CA GLN A 458 18.05 -5.97 -12.59
C GLN A 458 17.87 -7.04 -13.68
N LYS A 459 16.63 -7.25 -14.15
CA LYS A 459 16.28 -8.21 -15.19
C LYS A 459 15.91 -7.49 -16.48
N SER A 460 16.04 -8.19 -17.61
CA SER A 460 15.47 -7.72 -18.87
C SER A 460 13.94 -7.70 -18.79
N LEU A 461 13.29 -6.78 -19.51
CA LEU A 461 11.83 -6.64 -19.53
C LEU A 461 11.12 -7.90 -20.08
N GLU A 462 11.81 -8.65 -20.95
CA GLU A 462 11.36 -9.92 -21.53
C GLU A 462 11.65 -11.13 -20.64
N GLU A 463 12.47 -10.95 -19.60
CA GLU A 463 12.91 -12.06 -18.78
C GLU A 463 11.75 -12.60 -17.93
N PRO A 464 11.43 -13.91 -18.05
CA PRO A 464 10.35 -14.52 -17.30
C PRO A 464 10.61 -14.52 -15.79
N ILE A 465 9.65 -14.00 -15.01
CA ILE A 465 9.65 -14.07 -13.54
C ILE A 465 8.52 -15.01 -13.09
N PRO A 466 8.79 -16.02 -12.24
CA PRO A 466 7.71 -16.84 -11.66
C PRO A 466 6.71 -15.97 -10.91
N CYS A 467 5.41 -16.15 -11.17
CA CYS A 467 4.34 -15.38 -10.54
C CYS A 467 3.50 -16.24 -9.58
N PHE A 468 2.59 -15.60 -8.84
CA PHE A 468 1.59 -16.34 -8.07
C PHE A 468 0.65 -17.11 -9.01
N ASP A 469 0.34 -18.36 -8.65
CA ASP A 469 -0.63 -19.15 -9.38
C ASP A 469 -2.06 -18.69 -9.07
N LYS A 470 -3.01 -18.99 -9.97
CA LYS A 470 -4.43 -18.63 -9.77
C LYS A 470 -5.04 -19.25 -8.50
N ASP A 471 -4.44 -20.33 -8.00
CA ASP A 471 -4.88 -21.00 -6.77
C ASP A 471 -4.25 -20.40 -5.50
N GLY A 472 -3.26 -19.50 -5.62
CA GLY A 472 -2.53 -18.88 -4.51
C GLY A 472 -1.78 -19.87 -3.59
N LYS A 473 -1.56 -21.11 -4.06
CA LYS A 473 -1.01 -22.22 -3.27
C LYS A 473 0.51 -22.23 -3.28
N LEU A 474 1.12 -21.71 -4.33
CA LEU A 474 2.58 -21.65 -4.48
C LEU A 474 3.12 -20.26 -4.13
N TYR A 475 4.13 -20.21 -3.27
CA TYR A 475 4.83 -18.98 -2.86
C TYR A 475 5.76 -18.41 -3.94
N ARG A 476 5.53 -18.71 -5.22
CA ARG A 476 6.44 -18.40 -6.34
C ARG A 476 6.41 -16.94 -6.77
N GLY A 477 5.35 -16.18 -6.46
CA GLY A 477 5.23 -14.76 -6.80
C GLY A 477 5.94 -13.80 -5.84
N TYR A 478 6.56 -14.29 -4.76
CA TYR A 478 7.44 -13.47 -3.94
C TYR A 478 8.81 -13.36 -4.60
N TYR A 479 9.14 -12.16 -5.08
CA TYR A 479 10.40 -11.90 -5.78
C TYR A 479 11.25 -10.88 -5.00
N PRO A 480 12.58 -11.07 -4.88
CA PRO A 480 13.39 -12.16 -5.46
C PRO A 480 13.29 -13.50 -4.72
N ALA A 481 12.71 -13.52 -3.52
CA ALA A 481 12.50 -14.73 -2.75
C ALA A 481 11.40 -14.58 -1.70
N ILE A 482 10.91 -15.72 -1.21
CA ILE A 482 9.87 -15.84 -0.18
C ILE A 482 10.33 -15.17 1.13
N PRO A 483 9.48 -14.35 1.79
CA PRO A 483 9.78 -13.78 3.10
C PRO A 483 10.01 -14.87 4.17
N LEU A 484 10.88 -14.59 5.13
CA LEU A 484 11.19 -15.51 6.23
C LEU A 484 10.07 -15.48 7.27
N THR A 485 9.69 -16.65 7.77
CA THR A 485 8.85 -16.74 8.97
C THR A 485 9.57 -16.13 10.18
N ILE A 486 8.82 -15.62 11.16
CA ILE A 486 9.41 -15.09 12.41
C ILE A 486 10.33 -16.13 13.09
N LYS A 487 10.05 -17.44 12.99
CA LYS A 487 10.93 -18.48 13.58
C LYS A 487 12.29 -18.47 12.88
N GLN A 488 12.30 -18.35 11.56
CA GLN A 488 13.52 -18.23 10.77
C GLN A 488 14.22 -16.89 11.04
N GLN A 489 13.48 -15.80 11.22
CA GLN A 489 14.02 -14.49 11.63
C GLN A 489 14.74 -14.59 12.99
N LEU A 490 14.08 -15.13 14.01
CA LEU A 490 14.68 -15.32 15.35
C LEU A 490 15.90 -16.24 15.30
N ASN A 491 15.85 -17.32 14.52
CA ASN A 491 17.00 -18.20 14.30
C ASN A 491 18.14 -17.49 13.56
N ARG A 492 17.85 -16.53 12.69
CA ARG A 492 18.86 -15.69 12.01
C ARG A 492 19.53 -14.75 13.01
N LEU A 493 18.75 -14.09 13.88
CA LEU A 493 19.24 -13.19 14.93
C LEU A 493 20.05 -13.92 16.01
N SER A 494 19.72 -15.18 16.29
CA SER A 494 20.38 -16.00 17.32
C SER A 494 21.73 -16.60 16.87
N ARG A 495 22.16 -16.42 15.61
CA ARG A 495 23.44 -16.96 15.12
C ARG A 495 24.61 -16.08 15.58
N PRO A 496 25.65 -16.64 16.21
CA PRO A 496 26.80 -15.85 16.66
C PRO A 496 27.52 -15.20 15.47
N ALA A 497 27.76 -13.89 15.59
CA ALA A 497 28.34 -12.98 14.57
C ALA A 497 29.69 -13.41 13.96
N TRP A 498 30.33 -14.45 14.50
CA TRP A 498 31.61 -14.99 14.01
C TRP A 498 31.51 -15.63 12.62
N LYS A 499 30.37 -16.22 12.24
CA LYS A 499 30.20 -16.78 10.88
C LYS A 499 29.93 -15.69 9.83
N ASP A 500 29.30 -14.58 10.20
CA ASP A 500 29.04 -13.47 9.29
C ASP A 500 30.28 -12.61 9.02
N LYS A 501 31.23 -12.49 9.96
CA LYS A 501 32.51 -11.77 9.71
C LYS A 501 33.29 -12.34 8.52
N LYS A 502 33.37 -13.66 8.35
CA LYS A 502 34.03 -14.27 7.17
C LYS A 502 33.28 -13.96 5.86
N ARG A 503 31.96 -13.78 5.93
CA ARG A 503 31.12 -13.44 4.78
C ARG A 503 31.25 -11.95 4.43
N THR A 504 31.23 -11.05 5.42
CA THR A 504 31.46 -9.60 5.22
C THR A 504 32.86 -9.31 4.69
N PHE A 505 33.89 -10.05 5.12
CA PHE A 505 35.24 -9.92 4.55
C PHE A 505 35.29 -10.30 3.07
N LYS A 506 34.66 -11.41 2.66
CA LYS A 506 34.56 -11.79 1.24
C LYS A 506 33.76 -10.77 0.42
N THR A 507 32.65 -10.24 0.96
CA THR A 507 31.84 -9.23 0.27
C THR A 507 32.57 -7.90 0.13
N LYS A 508 33.28 -7.45 1.18
CA LYS A 508 34.14 -6.25 1.11
C LYS A 508 35.30 -6.43 0.12
N TYR A 509 35.91 -7.62 0.08
CA TYR A 509 36.97 -7.91 -0.89
C TYR A 509 36.47 -7.94 -2.34
N ALA A 510 35.25 -8.44 -2.57
CA ALA A 510 34.62 -8.44 -3.89
C ALA A 510 34.23 -7.02 -4.34
N GLN A 511 33.66 -6.20 -3.44
CA GLN A 511 33.37 -4.79 -3.70
C GLN A 511 34.63 -3.97 -3.96
N GLN A 512 35.71 -4.24 -3.22
CA GLN A 512 37.01 -3.58 -3.44
C GLN A 512 37.61 -3.95 -4.80
N ARG A 513 37.58 -5.23 -5.20
CA ARG A 513 38.02 -5.62 -6.56
C ARG A 513 37.16 -5.03 -7.67
N GLN A 514 35.86 -4.86 -7.43
CA GLN A 514 34.97 -4.21 -8.39
C GLN A 514 35.28 -2.72 -8.53
N GLN A 515 35.57 -2.02 -7.42
CA GLN A 515 36.04 -0.63 -7.45
C GLN A 515 37.42 -0.48 -8.11
N GLU A 516 38.37 -1.38 -7.80
CA GLU A 516 39.69 -1.39 -8.44
C GLU A 516 39.58 -1.67 -9.95
N GLY A 517 38.67 -2.57 -10.34
CA GLY A 517 38.35 -2.85 -11.75
C GLY A 517 37.73 -1.65 -12.47
N LEU A 518 36.80 -0.95 -11.83
CA LEU A 518 36.17 0.27 -12.38
C LEU A 518 37.19 1.41 -12.54
N ALA A 519 38.06 1.62 -11.54
CA ALA A 519 39.12 2.62 -11.60
C ALA A 519 40.17 2.32 -12.69
N ALA A 520 40.45 1.03 -12.93
CA ALA A 520 41.32 0.61 -14.03
C ALA A 520 40.67 0.88 -15.40
N VAL A 521 39.36 0.67 -15.53
CA VAL A 521 38.60 0.98 -16.76
C VAL A 521 38.56 2.48 -17.02
N GLU A 522 38.34 3.32 -15.99
CA GLU A 522 38.41 4.79 -16.11
C GLU A 522 39.78 5.26 -16.61
N LYS A 523 40.88 4.77 -16.04
CA LYS A 523 42.23 5.10 -16.52
C LYS A 523 42.47 4.68 -17.97
N ILE A 524 41.93 3.54 -18.39
CA ILE A 524 42.03 3.08 -19.78
C ILE A 524 41.23 4.01 -20.72
N LEU A 525 40.05 4.45 -20.30
CA LEU A 525 39.22 5.38 -21.07
C LEU A 525 39.85 6.78 -21.17
N GLU A 526 40.44 7.29 -20.09
CA GLU A 526 41.20 8.55 -20.10
C GLU A 526 42.41 8.47 -21.04
N SER A 527 43.17 7.37 -20.99
CA SER A 527 44.33 7.16 -21.87
C SER A 527 43.97 7.02 -23.35
N ARG A 528 42.75 6.56 -23.66
CA ARG A 528 42.21 6.47 -25.03
C ARG A 528 41.68 7.79 -25.57
N ASN A 529 41.21 8.67 -24.69
CA ASN A 529 40.76 10.01 -25.08
C ASN A 529 41.94 10.94 -25.34
N THR A 530 43.02 10.84 -24.56
CA THR A 530 44.26 11.61 -24.82
C THR A 530 44.95 11.21 -26.13
N THR A 531 44.91 9.92 -26.50
CA THR A 531 45.45 9.47 -27.81
C THR A 531 44.59 9.89 -29.00
N LYS A 532 43.27 10.09 -28.83
CA LYS A 532 42.40 10.61 -29.88
C LYS A 532 42.62 12.10 -30.15
N ASP A 533 42.83 12.90 -29.10
CA ASP A 533 43.08 14.35 -29.22
C ASP A 533 44.46 14.69 -29.81
N GLU A 534 45.44 13.78 -29.73
CA GLU A 534 46.73 13.94 -30.40
C GLU A 534 46.67 13.58 -31.89
N THR A 535 45.80 12.66 -32.31
CA THR A 535 45.60 12.32 -33.72
C THR A 535 44.82 13.38 -34.51
N THR A 536 43.87 14.09 -33.91
CA THR A 536 43.11 15.17 -34.59
C THR A 536 43.89 16.48 -34.73
N LYS A 537 45.02 16.66 -34.03
CA LYS A 537 45.87 17.85 -34.19
C LYS A 537 46.93 17.74 -35.30
N ASN A 538 47.08 16.57 -35.93
CA ASN A 538 48.05 16.34 -37.01
C ASN A 538 47.45 16.25 -38.41
N GLU A 539 46.13 16.41 -38.58
CA GLU A 539 45.46 16.41 -39.90
C GLU A 539 45.07 17.81 -40.41
N ASP A 540 45.29 18.88 -39.64
CA ASP A 540 45.05 20.29 -40.05
C ASP A 540 46.37 21.11 -40.19
N LYS A 541 47.41 20.52 -40.80
CA LYS A 541 48.62 21.24 -41.21
C LYS A 541 49.06 20.93 -42.63
#